data_AF-A0A9D8U106-F1
#
_entry.id   AF-A0A9D8U106-F1
#
_cell.length_a   1.000
_cell.length_b   1.000
_cell.length_c   1.000
_cell.angle_alpha   90.00
_cell.angle_beta   90.00
_cell.angle_gamma   90.00
#
_symmetry.space_group_name_H-M   'P 1'
#
loop_
_entity.id
_entity.type
_entity.pdbx_description
1 polymer ?
#
loop_
_entity_poly.entity_id
_entity_poly.type
_entity_poly.pdbx_seq_one_letter_code
_entity_poly.pdbx_strand_id
1 'polypeptide(L)'
;PLRFATVHAFSSHNYELRAWLAHGGIDPDKDVQLTVVPPPAMVGAMMKGEIDGYCVGEPWSQLAVEAGIGCIVATKADLFPQSPEKVLAFRRAWVSGHGDEAAAVVDAVAGAMTWASVPGNHEDLAYMLSRSEYLGVDQDVILHGLMCMPRLTPGQDRMPIRHYMSFDGPGFAYPQQSSALWLLAQMRRWGQAPAGLEEYAGKLCDPSLIEKNVRYSVESKFRKDVGPGDNAFDGINFDGENIEDYWRSFPIGGALKAS
;
A
#
# COMPACT_ATOMS: atom_id res chain seq x y z
N PRO A 1 -1.32 -20.82 17.51
CA PRO A 1 -1.61 -19.38 17.25
C PRO A 1 -1.99 -19.24 15.77
N LEU A 2 -2.86 -18.29 15.42
CA LEU A 2 -3.13 -17.99 14.00
C LEU A 2 -1.86 -17.42 13.35
N ARG A 3 -1.61 -17.79 12.10
CA ARG A 3 -0.46 -17.36 11.29
C ARG A 3 -0.96 -16.47 10.16
N PHE A 4 -0.52 -15.22 10.15
CA PHE A 4 -0.83 -14.29 9.08
C PHE A 4 0.42 -13.96 8.27
N ALA A 5 0.28 -13.90 6.94
CA ALA A 5 1.38 -13.48 6.06
C ALA A 5 1.24 -12.04 5.57
N THR A 6 2.39 -11.42 5.32
CA THR A 6 2.51 -10.18 4.57
C THR A 6 3.65 -10.29 3.56
N VAL A 7 3.79 -9.27 2.71
CA VAL A 7 4.77 -9.30 1.61
C VAL A 7 6.19 -9.01 2.06
N HIS A 8 6.36 -8.32 3.19
CA HIS A 8 7.64 -7.98 3.79
C HIS A 8 7.42 -7.42 5.21
N ALA A 9 8.38 -7.63 6.13
CA ALA A 9 8.28 -7.18 7.52
C ALA A 9 8.23 -5.64 7.70
N PHE A 10 8.63 -4.89 6.68
CA PHE A 10 8.62 -3.42 6.63
C PHE A 10 7.68 -2.86 5.56
N SER A 11 6.69 -3.63 5.11
CA SER A 11 5.74 -3.20 4.07
C SER A 11 4.53 -2.45 4.63
N SER A 12 3.86 -1.65 3.78
CA SER A 12 2.54 -1.07 4.08
C SER A 12 1.56 -2.13 4.57
N HIS A 13 1.45 -3.26 3.88
CA HIS A 13 0.57 -4.38 4.26
C HIS A 13 0.84 -4.92 5.68
N ASN A 14 2.10 -4.96 6.12
CA ASN A 14 2.43 -5.33 7.50
C ASN A 14 1.90 -4.31 8.50
N TYR A 15 2.06 -3.02 8.24
CA TYR A 15 1.56 -1.99 9.13
C TYR A 15 0.03 -1.89 9.14
N GLU A 16 -0.62 -2.11 7.99
CA GLU A 16 -2.09 -2.17 7.89
C GLU A 16 -2.65 -3.37 8.64
N LEU A 17 -2.08 -4.56 8.46
CA LEU A 17 -2.49 -5.76 9.19
C LEU A 17 -2.27 -5.59 10.70
N ARG A 18 -1.12 -5.06 11.11
CA ARG A 18 -0.82 -4.79 12.52
C ARG A 18 -1.78 -3.77 13.11
N ALA A 19 -2.12 -2.71 12.38
CA ALA A 19 -3.10 -1.74 12.82
C ALA A 19 -4.46 -2.41 13.00
N TRP A 20 -4.93 -3.17 12.01
CA TRP A 20 -6.24 -3.86 12.05
C TRP A 20 -6.35 -4.83 13.23
N LEU A 21 -5.33 -5.66 13.45
CA LEU A 21 -5.26 -6.57 14.61
C LEU A 21 -5.27 -5.79 15.94
N ALA A 22 -4.42 -4.77 16.05
CA ALA A 22 -4.29 -3.97 17.26
C ALA A 22 -5.59 -3.23 17.62
N HIS A 23 -6.32 -2.73 16.61
CA HIS A 23 -7.63 -2.13 16.80
C HIS A 23 -8.66 -3.14 17.33
N GLY A 24 -8.59 -4.39 16.86
CA GLY A 24 -9.36 -5.52 17.41
C GLY A 24 -8.90 -6.02 18.78
N GLY A 25 -7.90 -5.38 19.40
CA GLY A 25 -7.36 -5.77 20.71
C GLY A 25 -6.38 -6.94 20.67
N ILE A 26 -5.87 -7.30 19.48
CA ILE A 26 -4.92 -8.42 19.28
C ILE A 26 -3.52 -7.85 19.12
N ASP A 27 -2.58 -8.25 19.99
CA ASP A 27 -1.17 -7.86 19.92
C ASP A 27 -0.46 -8.69 18.84
N PRO A 28 -0.04 -8.09 17.71
CA PRO A 28 0.52 -8.83 16.57
C PRO A 28 1.87 -9.49 16.86
N ASP A 29 2.57 -9.11 17.94
CA ASP A 29 3.84 -9.72 18.34
C ASP A 29 3.67 -10.79 19.44
N LYS A 30 2.46 -10.99 19.97
CA LYS A 30 2.19 -11.95 21.07
C LYS A 30 1.07 -12.94 20.78
N ASP A 31 -0.03 -12.47 20.22
CA ASP A 31 -1.28 -13.23 20.13
C ASP A 31 -1.40 -14.03 18.81
N VAL A 32 -0.62 -13.61 17.79
CA VAL A 32 -0.56 -14.25 16.47
C VAL A 32 0.89 -14.41 16.02
N GLN A 33 1.10 -15.14 14.93
CA GLN A 33 2.39 -15.24 14.27
C GLN A 33 2.34 -14.51 12.93
N LEU A 34 3.17 -13.48 12.76
CA LEU A 34 3.36 -12.80 11.48
C LEU A 34 4.55 -13.42 10.73
N THR A 35 4.34 -13.75 9.46
CA THR A 35 5.37 -14.29 8.57
C THR A 35 5.42 -13.54 7.24
N VAL A 36 6.48 -13.75 6.47
CA VAL A 36 6.62 -13.21 5.13
C VAL A 36 6.44 -14.33 4.11
N VAL A 37 5.50 -14.14 3.19
CA VAL A 37 5.27 -15.05 2.07
C VAL A 37 5.21 -14.21 0.79
N PRO A 38 5.94 -14.59 -0.28
CA PRO A 38 5.80 -13.92 -1.57
C PRO A 38 4.34 -13.96 -2.06
N PRO A 39 3.77 -12.86 -2.56
CA PRO A 39 2.36 -12.81 -2.97
C PRO A 39 1.89 -13.96 -3.88
N PRO A 40 2.65 -14.37 -4.93
CA PRO A 40 2.24 -15.49 -5.79
C PRO A 40 2.13 -16.84 -5.07
N ALA A 41 2.80 -17.00 -3.92
CA ALA A 41 2.79 -18.21 -3.12
C ALA A 41 1.72 -18.22 -2.01
N MET A 42 1.08 -17.07 -1.71
CA MET A 42 0.18 -16.94 -0.57
C MET A 42 -1.06 -17.85 -0.67
N VAL A 43 -1.68 -17.94 -1.86
CA VAL A 43 -2.83 -18.83 -2.11
C VAL A 43 -2.45 -20.29 -1.83
N GLY A 44 -1.31 -20.74 -2.35
CA GLY A 44 -0.80 -22.09 -2.12
C GLY A 44 -0.43 -22.36 -0.67
N ALA A 45 0.16 -21.39 0.03
CA ALA A 45 0.47 -21.48 1.46
C ALA A 45 -0.80 -21.61 2.30
N MET A 46 -1.86 -20.87 1.96
CA MET A 46 -3.15 -20.97 2.64
C MET A 46 -3.82 -22.33 2.39
N MET A 47 -3.81 -22.84 1.15
CA MET A 47 -4.31 -24.19 0.82
C MET A 47 -3.62 -25.31 1.60
N LYS A 48 -2.32 -25.16 1.86
CA LYS A 48 -1.52 -26.14 2.63
C LYS A 48 -1.69 -25.98 4.14
N GLY A 49 -2.43 -24.97 4.60
CA GLY A 49 -2.51 -24.63 6.02
C GLY A 49 -1.15 -24.19 6.59
N GLU A 50 -0.30 -23.55 5.79
CA GLU A 50 0.95 -22.93 6.27
C GLU A 50 0.68 -21.54 6.88
N ILE A 51 -0.39 -20.89 6.42
CA ILE A 51 -0.90 -19.61 6.91
C ILE A 51 -2.43 -19.67 6.99
N ASP A 52 -3.00 -18.91 7.92
CA ASP A 52 -4.45 -18.84 8.18
C ASP A 52 -5.10 -17.59 7.57
N GLY A 53 -4.29 -16.62 7.13
CA GLY A 53 -4.73 -15.43 6.41
C GLY A 53 -3.54 -14.57 5.96
N TYR A 54 -3.80 -13.48 5.24
CA TYR A 54 -2.74 -12.59 4.78
C TYR A 54 -3.26 -11.18 4.45
N CYS A 55 -2.34 -10.21 4.42
CA CYS A 55 -2.57 -8.87 3.90
C CYS A 55 -1.65 -8.63 2.69
N VAL A 56 -2.25 -8.32 1.54
CA VAL A 56 -1.58 -8.24 0.24
C VAL A 56 -2.40 -7.37 -0.71
N GLY A 57 -1.74 -6.75 -1.69
CA GLY A 57 -2.42 -6.09 -2.80
C GLY A 57 -3.03 -7.06 -3.81
N GLU A 58 -3.84 -6.53 -4.72
CA GLU A 58 -4.39 -7.29 -5.86
C GLU A 58 -3.30 -7.94 -6.72
N PRO A 59 -3.60 -9.04 -7.44
CA PRO A 59 -4.89 -9.76 -7.50
C PRO A 59 -4.98 -10.96 -6.53
N TRP A 60 -4.01 -11.12 -5.63
CA TRP A 60 -3.81 -12.36 -4.87
C TRP A 60 -4.97 -12.69 -3.91
N SER A 61 -5.63 -11.66 -3.37
CA SER A 61 -6.83 -11.83 -2.55
C SER A 61 -8.02 -12.33 -3.37
N GLN A 62 -8.23 -11.80 -4.58
CA GLN A 62 -9.28 -12.29 -5.48
C GLN A 62 -9.06 -13.75 -5.88
N LEU A 63 -7.81 -14.17 -6.10
CA LEU A 63 -7.51 -15.57 -6.42
C LEU A 63 -7.91 -16.54 -5.31
N ALA A 64 -7.73 -16.17 -4.03
CA ALA A 64 -8.20 -17.01 -2.93
C ALA A 64 -9.73 -17.07 -2.83
N VAL A 65 -10.41 -15.96 -3.14
CA VAL A 65 -11.88 -15.89 -3.18
C VAL A 65 -12.43 -16.76 -4.33
N GLU A 66 -11.86 -16.65 -5.53
CA GLU A 66 -12.29 -17.43 -6.70
C GLU A 66 -11.96 -18.93 -6.52
N ALA A 67 -10.87 -19.26 -5.83
CA ALA A 67 -10.56 -20.64 -5.47
C ALA A 67 -11.44 -21.20 -4.33
N GLY A 68 -12.28 -20.36 -3.69
CA GLY A 68 -13.17 -20.79 -2.61
C GLY A 68 -12.47 -21.11 -1.28
N ILE A 69 -11.22 -20.66 -1.11
CA ILE A 69 -10.38 -21.01 0.04
C ILE A 69 -10.28 -19.89 1.09
N GLY A 70 -10.80 -18.70 0.80
CA GLY A 70 -10.81 -17.58 1.72
C GLY A 70 -11.80 -16.49 1.32
N CYS A 71 -11.93 -15.50 2.18
CA CYS A 71 -12.71 -14.29 1.93
C CYS A 71 -11.87 -13.04 2.26
N ILE A 72 -12.24 -11.92 1.66
CA ILE A 72 -11.69 -10.61 1.96
C ILE A 72 -12.54 -10.01 3.07
N VAL A 73 -11.96 -9.90 4.26
CA VAL A 73 -12.65 -9.40 5.46
C VAL A 73 -12.58 -7.88 5.63
N ALA A 74 -11.58 -7.25 5.00
CA ALA A 74 -11.41 -5.80 4.96
C ALA A 74 -10.58 -5.44 3.73
N THR A 75 -10.86 -4.29 3.15
CA THR A 75 -10.10 -3.68 2.06
C THR A 75 -9.35 -2.46 2.57
N LYS A 76 -8.37 -1.97 1.80
CA LYS A 76 -7.72 -0.69 2.12
C LYS A 76 -8.71 0.46 2.22
N ALA A 77 -9.79 0.43 1.42
CA ALA A 77 -10.86 1.42 1.48
C ALA A 77 -11.62 1.40 2.82
N ASP A 78 -11.65 0.27 3.52
CA ASP A 78 -12.23 0.15 4.86
C ASP A 78 -11.24 0.57 5.96
N LEU A 79 -9.95 0.26 5.76
CA LEU A 79 -8.91 0.50 6.77
C LEU A 79 -8.39 1.93 6.73
N PHE A 80 -7.70 2.28 5.65
CA PHE A 80 -7.08 3.58 5.53
C PHE A 80 -6.92 3.95 4.06
N PRO A 81 -7.96 4.54 3.44
CA PRO A 81 -7.94 4.84 2.00
C PRO A 81 -6.74 5.68 1.54
N GLN A 82 -6.25 6.56 2.42
CA GLN A 82 -5.17 7.49 2.13
C GLN A 82 -3.79 7.00 2.62
N SER A 83 -3.69 5.82 3.25
CA SER A 83 -2.39 5.33 3.68
C SER A 83 -1.49 5.06 2.47
N PRO A 84 -0.17 5.32 2.61
CA PRO A 84 0.76 5.15 1.51
C PRO A 84 0.82 3.71 1.00
N GLU A 85 0.95 3.56 -0.31
CA GLU A 85 1.18 2.28 -0.98
C GLU A 85 2.55 2.22 -1.65
N LYS A 86 2.56 2.17 -2.98
CA LYS A 86 3.71 1.84 -3.77
C LYS A 86 4.40 3.13 -4.17
N VAL A 87 5.74 3.09 -4.17
CA VAL A 87 6.58 4.22 -4.54
C VAL A 87 7.49 3.83 -5.68
N LEU A 88 7.75 4.78 -6.57
CA LEU A 88 8.88 4.72 -7.48
C LEU A 88 10.08 5.35 -6.78
N ALA A 89 11.13 4.57 -6.57
CA ALA A 89 12.32 5.02 -5.84
C ALA A 89 13.58 4.75 -6.65
N PHE A 90 14.50 5.72 -6.63
CA PHE A 90 15.82 5.61 -7.25
C PHE A 90 16.91 5.71 -6.19
N ARG A 91 18.05 5.06 -6.46
CA ARG A 91 19.25 5.29 -5.62
C ARG A 91 19.76 6.70 -5.87
N ARG A 92 19.93 7.50 -4.82
CA ARG A 92 20.42 8.89 -4.92
C ARG A 92 21.72 8.99 -5.73
N ALA A 93 22.68 8.10 -5.48
CA ALA A 93 23.95 8.08 -6.19
C ALA A 93 23.81 7.88 -7.71
N TRP A 94 22.79 7.13 -8.14
CA TRP A 94 22.51 6.93 -9.56
C TRP A 94 21.90 8.20 -10.17
N VAL A 95 20.92 8.80 -9.50
CA VAL A 95 20.26 10.04 -9.93
C VAL A 95 21.25 11.20 -10.08
N SER A 96 22.29 11.27 -9.25
CA SER A 96 23.32 12.32 -9.36
C SER A 96 24.02 12.36 -10.72
N GLY A 97 24.07 11.24 -11.46
CA GLY A 97 24.62 11.17 -12.81
C GLY A 97 23.61 10.94 -13.93
N HIS A 98 22.33 10.69 -13.59
CA HIS A 98 21.28 10.28 -14.54
C HIS A 98 19.95 11.00 -14.23
N GLY A 99 20.03 12.29 -13.93
CA GLY A 99 18.87 13.07 -13.49
C GLY A 99 17.79 13.18 -14.58
N ASP A 100 18.21 13.37 -15.83
CA ASP A 100 17.31 13.50 -16.96
C ASP A 100 16.62 12.16 -17.29
N GLU A 101 17.34 11.04 -17.20
CA GLU A 101 16.78 9.70 -17.35
C GLU A 101 15.80 9.38 -16.22
N ALA A 102 16.13 9.73 -14.98
CA ALA A 102 15.22 9.55 -13.85
C ALA A 102 13.91 10.34 -14.06
N ALA A 103 14.01 11.61 -14.47
CA ALA A 103 12.85 12.45 -14.77
C ALA A 103 12.02 11.89 -15.94
N ALA A 104 12.66 11.37 -16.99
CA ALA A 104 11.97 10.72 -18.11
C ALA A 104 11.21 9.46 -17.69
N VAL A 105 11.77 8.64 -16.79
CA VAL A 105 11.06 7.48 -16.22
C VAL A 105 9.86 7.93 -15.38
N VAL A 106 10.03 8.96 -14.55
CA VAL A 106 8.92 9.53 -13.76
C VAL A 106 7.79 10.01 -14.67
N ASP A 107 8.11 10.72 -15.76
CA ASP A 107 7.12 11.19 -16.75
C ASP A 107 6.41 10.04 -17.46
N ALA A 108 7.15 9.01 -17.87
CA ALA A 108 6.57 7.82 -18.49
C ALA A 108 5.60 7.08 -17.54
N VAL A 109 5.97 6.95 -16.26
CA VAL A 109 5.11 6.32 -15.24
C VAL A 109 3.86 7.18 -14.98
N ALA A 110 3.99 8.50 -14.87
CA ALA A 110 2.84 9.40 -14.72
C ALA A 110 1.89 9.34 -15.93
N GLY A 111 2.43 9.24 -17.15
CA GLY A 111 1.64 9.03 -18.37
C GLY A 111 0.92 7.68 -18.36
N ALA A 112 1.59 6.61 -17.92
CA ALA A 112 0.98 5.28 -17.78
C ALA A 112 -0.13 5.25 -16.73
N MET A 113 0.05 5.95 -15.60
CA MET A 113 -0.98 6.11 -14.56
C MET A 113 -2.19 6.87 -15.10
N THR A 114 -1.96 7.95 -15.86
CA THR A 114 -3.04 8.71 -16.51
C THR A 114 -3.80 7.86 -17.54
N TRP A 115 -3.09 7.03 -18.30
CA TRP A 115 -3.73 6.09 -19.22
C TRP A 115 -4.52 5.02 -18.46
N ALA A 116 -3.95 4.46 -17.39
CA ALA A 116 -4.60 3.45 -16.55
C ALA A 116 -5.81 3.98 -15.76
N SER A 117 -5.91 5.30 -15.53
CA SER A 117 -7.06 5.89 -14.82
C SER A 117 -8.30 6.05 -15.71
N VAL A 118 -8.20 5.78 -17.01
CA VAL A 118 -9.33 5.84 -17.95
C VAL A 118 -10.01 4.46 -18.00
N PRO A 119 -11.29 4.34 -17.61
CA PRO A 119 -11.98 3.04 -17.56
C PRO A 119 -11.98 2.26 -18.88
N GLY A 120 -12.00 2.96 -20.02
CA GLY A 120 -11.94 2.34 -21.35
C GLY A 120 -10.62 1.61 -21.66
N ASN A 121 -9.57 1.82 -20.87
CA ASN A 121 -8.28 1.17 -21.03
C ASN A 121 -8.11 -0.06 -20.12
N HIS A 122 -9.06 -0.35 -19.24
CA HIS A 122 -8.90 -1.40 -18.23
C HIS A 122 -8.86 -2.81 -18.82
N GLU A 123 -9.57 -3.09 -19.92
CA GLU A 123 -9.51 -4.38 -20.61
C GLU A 123 -8.10 -4.62 -21.20
N ASP A 124 -7.56 -3.62 -21.89
CA ASP A 124 -6.20 -3.67 -22.44
C ASP A 124 -5.16 -3.82 -21.31
N LEU A 125 -5.31 -3.07 -20.22
CA LEU A 125 -4.43 -3.17 -19.06
C LEU A 125 -4.49 -4.57 -18.41
N ALA A 126 -5.69 -5.11 -18.22
CA ALA A 126 -5.88 -6.45 -17.69
C ALA A 126 -5.24 -7.51 -18.60
N TYR A 127 -5.42 -7.38 -19.91
CA TYR A 127 -4.79 -8.28 -20.89
C TYR A 127 -3.26 -8.18 -20.88
N MET A 128 -2.69 -6.99 -20.76
CA MET A 128 -1.23 -6.84 -20.64
C MET A 128 -0.71 -7.53 -19.38
N LEU A 129 -1.36 -7.31 -18.25
CA LEU A 129 -0.95 -7.86 -16.94
C LEU A 129 -1.17 -9.37 -16.81
N SER A 130 -2.15 -9.95 -17.52
CA SER A 130 -2.48 -11.38 -17.45
C SER A 130 -1.42 -12.29 -18.07
N ARG A 131 -0.60 -11.75 -18.97
CA ARG A 131 0.43 -12.53 -19.69
C ARG A 131 1.43 -13.17 -18.73
N SER A 132 1.97 -14.31 -19.14
CA SER A 132 2.89 -15.12 -18.32
C SER A 132 4.20 -14.41 -17.96
N GLU A 133 4.60 -13.42 -18.76
CA GLU A 133 5.77 -12.58 -18.47
C GLU A 133 5.51 -11.53 -17.38
N TYR A 134 4.25 -11.33 -16.97
CA TYR A 134 3.82 -10.40 -15.91
C TYR A 134 3.22 -11.18 -14.73
N LEU A 135 1.90 -11.10 -14.52
CA LEU A 135 1.26 -11.76 -13.37
C LEU A 135 0.97 -13.24 -13.65
N GLY A 136 0.71 -13.61 -14.91
CA GLY A 136 0.38 -14.98 -15.28
C GLY A 136 -0.92 -15.49 -14.62
N VAL A 137 -1.91 -14.61 -14.47
CA VAL A 137 -3.22 -14.90 -13.88
C VAL A 137 -4.33 -14.56 -14.86
N ASP A 138 -5.52 -15.08 -14.62
CA ASP A 138 -6.69 -14.84 -15.47
C ASP A 138 -6.98 -13.32 -15.62
N GLN A 139 -7.22 -12.89 -16.86
CA GLN A 139 -7.51 -11.50 -17.20
C GLN A 139 -8.74 -10.98 -16.46
N ASP A 140 -9.80 -11.77 -16.35
CA ASP A 140 -11.05 -11.36 -15.71
C ASP A 140 -10.80 -11.05 -14.23
N VAL A 141 -10.00 -11.86 -13.55
CA VAL A 141 -9.63 -11.61 -12.13
C VAL A 141 -8.97 -10.24 -11.96
N ILE A 142 -8.05 -9.87 -12.86
CA ILE A 142 -7.40 -8.55 -12.84
C ILE A 142 -8.41 -7.45 -13.15
N LEU A 143 -9.24 -7.65 -14.17
CA LEU A 143 -10.20 -6.67 -14.66
C LEU A 143 -11.18 -6.24 -13.57
N HIS A 144 -11.66 -7.16 -12.73
CA HIS A 144 -12.58 -6.81 -11.63
C HIS A 144 -11.95 -5.89 -10.59
N GLY A 145 -10.65 -6.10 -10.29
CA GLY A 145 -9.89 -5.21 -9.42
C GLY A 145 -9.76 -3.80 -10.03
N LEU A 146 -9.39 -3.72 -11.31
CA LEU A 146 -9.29 -2.46 -12.06
C LEU A 146 -10.63 -1.72 -12.13
N MET A 147 -11.73 -2.45 -12.27
CA MET A 147 -13.09 -1.90 -12.29
C MET A 147 -13.65 -1.56 -10.90
N CYS A 148 -12.88 -1.77 -9.82
CA CYS A 148 -13.34 -1.58 -8.44
C CYS A 148 -14.60 -2.40 -8.11
N MET A 149 -14.74 -3.58 -8.72
CA MET A 149 -15.85 -4.52 -8.55
C MET A 149 -15.35 -5.88 -8.02
N PRO A 150 -14.65 -5.93 -6.88
CA PRO A 150 -14.14 -7.18 -6.34
C PRO A 150 -15.27 -8.12 -5.90
N ARG A 151 -14.95 -9.40 -5.81
CA ARG A 151 -15.72 -10.37 -5.03
C ARG A 151 -15.06 -10.51 -3.66
N LEU A 152 -15.83 -10.35 -2.57
CA LEU A 152 -15.29 -10.47 -1.21
C LEU A 152 -15.42 -11.88 -0.64
N THR A 153 -16.47 -12.60 -1.01
CA THR A 153 -16.78 -13.93 -0.47
C THR A 153 -17.06 -14.91 -1.62
N PRO A 154 -16.57 -16.17 -1.54
CA PRO A 154 -16.83 -17.18 -2.56
C PRO A 154 -18.33 -17.34 -2.85
N GLY A 155 -18.69 -17.38 -4.13
CA GLY A 155 -20.07 -17.56 -4.58
C GLY A 155 -21.03 -16.38 -4.36
N GLN A 156 -20.58 -15.27 -3.74
CA GLN A 156 -21.36 -14.04 -3.64
C GLN A 156 -21.15 -13.14 -4.84
N ASP A 157 -22.11 -12.30 -5.21
CA ASP A 157 -21.95 -11.34 -6.30
C ASP A 157 -20.81 -10.34 -6.05
N ARG A 158 -20.24 -9.81 -7.14
CA ARG A 158 -19.29 -8.71 -7.09
C ARG A 158 -19.99 -7.44 -6.66
N MET A 159 -19.29 -6.57 -5.94
CA MET A 159 -19.86 -5.32 -5.44
C MET A 159 -18.93 -4.12 -5.69
N PRO A 160 -19.47 -2.94 -5.99
CA PRO A 160 -18.66 -1.74 -6.19
C PRO A 160 -18.05 -1.29 -4.86
N ILE A 161 -16.73 -1.14 -4.83
CA ILE A 161 -16.00 -0.54 -3.71
C ILE A 161 -15.31 0.71 -4.22
N ARG A 162 -15.77 1.89 -3.78
CA ARG A 162 -15.16 3.16 -4.20
C ARG A 162 -13.68 3.20 -3.80
N HIS A 163 -12.85 3.64 -4.72
CA HIS A 163 -11.40 3.76 -4.53
C HIS A 163 -10.70 2.42 -4.16
N TYR A 164 -11.26 1.27 -4.56
CA TYR A 164 -10.62 -0.03 -4.39
C TYR A 164 -9.23 -0.08 -5.03
N MET A 165 -9.13 0.43 -6.26
CA MET A 165 -7.88 0.68 -6.97
C MET A 165 -8.01 2.00 -7.73
N SER A 166 -7.03 2.90 -7.57
CA SER A 166 -7.04 4.21 -8.24
C SER A 166 -5.67 4.49 -8.84
N PHE A 167 -5.67 5.11 -10.03
CA PHE A 167 -4.47 5.55 -10.74
C PHE A 167 -4.40 7.08 -10.91
N ASP A 168 -5.30 7.79 -10.24
CA ASP A 168 -5.36 9.24 -10.21
C ASP A 168 -5.90 9.75 -8.86
N GLY A 169 -5.85 11.07 -8.69
CA GLY A 169 -6.37 11.74 -7.49
C GLY A 169 -5.52 12.93 -7.04
N PRO A 170 -5.98 13.70 -6.04
CA PRO A 170 -5.18 14.77 -5.43
C PRO A 170 -3.91 14.22 -4.79
N GLY A 171 -2.76 14.81 -5.11
CA GLY A 171 -1.45 14.38 -4.57
C GLY A 171 -0.97 13.02 -5.08
N PHE A 172 -1.70 12.39 -6.01
CA PHE A 172 -1.33 11.12 -6.63
C PHE A 172 -0.02 11.29 -7.40
N ALA A 173 0.93 10.36 -7.28
CA ALA A 173 2.31 10.44 -7.80
C ALA A 173 3.21 11.55 -7.23
N TYR A 174 2.72 12.43 -6.33
CA TYR A 174 3.60 13.37 -5.63
C TYR A 174 4.28 12.67 -4.43
N PRO A 175 5.59 12.88 -4.18
CA PRO A 175 6.27 12.30 -3.03
C PRO A 175 5.84 13.02 -1.76
N GLN A 176 4.84 12.47 -1.08
CA GLN A 176 4.31 13.04 0.15
C GLN A 176 5.22 12.73 1.33
N GLN A 177 5.77 13.76 1.95
CA GLN A 177 6.67 13.61 3.10
C GLN A 177 5.92 13.04 4.30
N SER A 178 4.70 13.49 4.56
CA SER A 178 3.85 12.98 5.64
C SER A 178 3.58 11.47 5.52
N SER A 179 3.46 10.94 4.30
CA SER A 179 3.31 9.50 4.05
C SER A 179 4.55 8.71 4.49
N ALA A 180 5.75 9.22 4.19
CA ALA A 180 6.99 8.60 4.66
C ALA A 180 7.12 8.67 6.19
N LEU A 181 6.72 9.81 6.78
CA LEU A 181 6.71 9.99 8.23
C LEU A 181 5.71 9.07 8.93
N TRP A 182 4.54 8.81 8.33
CA TRP A 182 3.57 7.85 8.86
C TRP A 182 4.12 6.44 8.86
N LEU A 183 4.73 6.01 7.75
CA LEU A 183 5.40 4.70 7.69
C LEU A 183 6.48 4.62 8.77
N LEU A 184 7.32 5.65 8.91
CA LEU A 184 8.32 5.73 9.97
C LEU A 184 7.69 5.62 11.36
N ALA A 185 6.59 6.32 11.63
CA ALA A 185 5.87 6.24 12.90
C ALA A 185 5.37 4.81 13.19
N GLN A 186 4.89 4.08 12.18
CA GLN A 186 4.54 2.67 12.33
C GLN A 186 5.78 1.80 12.58
N MET A 187 6.91 2.06 11.91
CA MET A 187 8.18 1.38 12.22
C MET A 187 8.60 1.62 13.67
N ARG A 188 8.48 2.86 14.17
CA ARG A 188 8.78 3.25 15.56
C ARG A 188 7.88 2.51 16.54
N ARG A 189 6.57 2.51 16.30
CA ARG A 189 5.56 1.75 17.08
C ARG A 189 5.96 0.30 17.29
N TRP A 190 6.42 -0.35 16.22
CA TRP A 190 6.79 -1.77 16.27
C TRP A 190 8.28 -2.02 16.58
N GLY A 191 9.03 -0.99 16.98
CA GLY A 191 10.44 -1.11 17.38
C GLY A 191 11.39 -1.49 16.24
N GLN A 192 11.00 -1.19 15.01
CA GLN A 192 11.72 -1.51 13.79
C GLN A 192 12.63 -0.37 13.29
N ALA A 193 12.46 0.84 13.84
CA ALA A 193 13.27 2.01 13.48
C ALA A 193 13.76 2.76 14.74
N PRO A 194 15.00 3.28 14.74
CA PRO A 194 15.47 4.19 15.77
C PRO A 194 14.84 5.58 15.61
N ALA A 195 15.01 6.43 16.62
CA ALA A 195 14.62 7.84 16.55
C ALA A 195 15.59 8.60 15.64
N GLY A 196 15.17 9.76 15.13
CA GLY A 196 16.02 10.68 14.38
C GLY A 196 16.02 10.44 12.87
N LEU A 197 15.28 9.44 12.37
CA LEU A 197 15.19 9.20 10.92
C LEU A 197 14.23 10.17 10.20
N GLU A 198 13.45 10.93 10.96
CA GLU A 198 12.48 11.91 10.46
C GLU A 198 13.17 13.00 9.63
N GLU A 199 14.43 13.34 9.97
CA GLU A 199 15.25 14.33 9.26
C GLU A 199 15.53 13.95 7.79
N TYR A 200 15.39 12.68 7.43
CA TYR A 200 15.59 12.18 6.07
C TYR A 200 14.33 12.19 5.22
N ALA A 201 13.14 12.39 5.82
CA ALA A 201 11.87 12.28 5.10
C ALA A 201 11.81 13.23 3.89
N GLY A 202 12.15 14.51 4.07
CA GLY A 202 12.21 15.48 2.96
C GLY A 202 13.29 15.16 1.92
N LYS A 203 14.38 14.48 2.30
CA LYS A 203 15.45 14.06 1.37
C LYS A 203 15.05 12.81 0.58
N LEU A 204 14.18 11.97 1.13
CA LEU A 204 13.65 10.78 0.48
C LEU A 204 12.52 11.15 -0.48
N CYS A 205 11.64 12.05 -0.03
CA CYS A 205 10.49 12.56 -0.76
C CYS A 205 10.84 13.82 -1.57
N ASP A 206 11.89 13.75 -2.38
CA ASP A 206 12.39 14.87 -3.17
C ASP A 206 11.51 15.09 -4.43
N PRO A 207 10.79 16.23 -4.55
CA PRO A 207 9.93 16.50 -5.70
C PRO A 207 10.68 16.98 -6.94
N SER A 208 12.00 17.22 -6.86
CA SER A 208 12.76 17.86 -7.93
C SER A 208 12.72 17.11 -9.27
N LEU A 209 12.55 15.79 -9.25
CA LEU A 209 12.39 14.98 -10.46
C LEU A 209 11.03 15.20 -11.15
N ILE A 210 9.98 15.52 -10.38
CA ILE A 210 8.65 15.84 -10.93
C ILE A 210 8.62 17.28 -11.44
N GLU A 211 9.25 18.20 -10.70
CA GLU A 211 9.30 19.61 -11.05
C GLU A 211 10.15 19.89 -12.30
N LYS A 212 11.13 19.03 -12.62
CA LYS A 212 12.06 19.18 -13.75
C LYS A 212 11.55 18.56 -15.07
N ASN A 213 10.43 19.04 -15.60
CA ASN A 213 9.93 18.72 -16.96
C ASN A 213 9.07 17.44 -17.11
N VAL A 214 8.24 17.10 -16.13
CA VAL A 214 7.21 16.08 -16.33
C VAL A 214 6.06 16.68 -17.15
N ARG A 215 5.89 16.23 -18.40
CA ARG A 215 4.84 16.70 -19.34
C ARG A 215 3.45 16.36 -18.84
N TYR A 216 3.31 15.24 -18.14
CA TYR A 216 2.07 14.82 -17.49
C TYR A 216 1.87 15.44 -16.09
N SER A 217 2.70 16.40 -15.67
CA SER A 217 2.45 17.22 -14.48
C SER A 217 1.36 18.24 -14.80
N VAL A 218 0.15 17.74 -15.04
CA VAL A 218 -1.02 18.58 -15.24
C VAL A 218 -1.17 19.45 -14.00
N GLU A 219 -1.17 20.75 -14.25
CA GLU A 219 -1.24 21.84 -13.30
C GLU A 219 -2.23 21.53 -12.15
N SER A 220 -1.84 21.91 -10.94
CA SER A 220 -2.62 21.93 -9.68
C SER A 220 -2.89 20.61 -8.94
N LYS A 221 -2.84 19.42 -9.57
CA LYS A 221 -3.19 18.16 -8.86
C LYS A 221 -2.10 17.61 -7.93
N PHE A 222 -0.85 18.03 -8.11
CA PHE A 222 0.31 17.47 -7.39
C PHE A 222 0.78 18.32 -6.20
N ARG A 223 0.10 19.40 -5.82
CA ARG A 223 0.74 20.49 -5.06
C ARG A 223 0.61 20.48 -3.55
N LYS A 224 -0.11 19.55 -2.94
CA LYS A 224 -0.24 19.53 -1.49
C LYS A 224 0.05 18.16 -0.92
N ASP A 225 0.89 18.14 0.10
CA ASP A 225 0.98 17.01 1.00
C ASP A 225 -0.41 16.84 1.67
N VAL A 226 -1.15 15.83 1.23
CA VAL A 226 -2.47 15.48 1.78
C VAL A 226 -2.33 14.45 2.88
N GLY A 227 -1.23 13.71 2.87
CA GLY A 227 -0.85 12.71 3.85
C GLY A 227 -1.89 11.62 4.09
N PRO A 228 -1.60 10.74 5.05
CA PRO A 228 -2.62 9.86 5.60
C PRO A 228 -3.75 10.67 6.27
N GLY A 229 -3.42 11.84 6.85
CA GLY A 229 -4.37 12.80 7.40
C GLY A 229 -5.28 12.24 8.50
N ASP A 230 -6.50 12.78 8.54
CA ASP A 230 -7.64 12.28 9.31
C ASP A 230 -8.39 11.31 8.38
N ASN A 231 -8.61 10.05 8.76
CA ASN A 231 -9.47 9.01 8.12
C ASN A 231 -8.97 7.56 8.32
N ALA A 232 -8.01 7.32 9.22
CA ALA A 232 -7.70 5.96 9.64
C ALA A 232 -8.91 5.36 10.37
N PHE A 233 -9.21 4.08 10.12
CA PHE A 233 -10.30 3.35 10.78
C PHE A 233 -10.18 3.30 12.31
N ASP A 234 -8.99 3.52 12.86
CA ASP A 234 -8.72 3.55 14.30
C ASP A 234 -9.08 4.87 14.98
N GLY A 235 -9.48 5.90 14.21
CA GLY A 235 -9.89 7.21 14.71
C GLY A 235 -8.73 8.06 15.26
N ILE A 236 -7.47 7.63 15.10
CA ILE A 236 -6.31 8.39 15.55
C ILE A 236 -5.73 9.14 14.35
N ASN A 237 -5.85 10.47 14.40
CA ASN A 237 -5.35 11.35 13.35
C ASN A 237 -3.83 11.37 13.34
N PHE A 238 -3.25 11.39 12.14
CA PHE A 238 -1.81 11.47 11.97
C PHE A 238 -1.35 12.91 11.78
N ASP A 239 -0.51 13.38 12.70
CA ASP A 239 0.23 14.63 12.57
C ASP A 239 1.71 14.34 12.25
N GLY A 240 2.14 14.75 11.05
CA GLY A 240 3.52 14.58 10.60
C GLY A 240 4.53 15.44 11.35
N GLU A 241 4.10 16.49 12.04
CA GLU A 241 4.99 17.33 12.86
C GLU A 241 5.37 16.65 14.19
N ASN A 242 4.56 15.69 14.65
CA ASN A 242 4.76 15.02 15.94
C ASN A 242 4.48 13.52 15.86
N ILE A 243 5.36 12.80 15.16
CA ILE A 243 5.19 11.36 15.00
C ILE A 243 5.34 10.57 16.31
N GLU A 244 6.08 11.10 17.30
CA GLU A 244 6.30 10.45 18.59
C GLU A 244 5.03 10.34 19.41
N ASP A 245 4.26 11.43 19.50
CA ASP A 245 2.96 11.40 20.18
C ASP A 245 1.96 10.52 19.43
N TYR A 246 1.99 10.55 18.10
CA TYR A 246 1.13 9.69 17.28
C TYR A 246 1.33 8.20 17.61
N TRP A 247 2.54 7.67 17.51
CA TRP A 247 2.74 6.23 17.68
C TRP A 247 2.57 5.77 19.14
N ARG A 248 2.80 6.66 20.12
CA ARG A 248 2.60 6.39 21.55
C ARG A 248 1.14 6.41 21.98
N SER A 249 0.28 7.11 21.24
CA SER A 249 -1.16 7.18 21.56
C SER A 249 -1.86 5.82 21.44
N PHE A 250 -1.26 4.85 20.73
CA PHE A 250 -1.83 3.53 20.54
C PHE A 250 -1.69 2.63 21.79
N PRO A 251 -2.79 2.01 22.27
CA PRO A 251 -2.74 1.09 23.41
C PRO A 251 -1.82 -0.11 23.20
N ILE A 252 -1.84 -0.69 21.99
CA ILE A 252 -1.00 -1.83 21.61
C ILE A 252 0.15 -1.32 20.72
N GLY A 253 1.38 -1.66 21.10
CA GLY A 253 2.61 -1.22 20.42
C GLY A 253 3.12 0.16 20.85
N GLY A 254 2.23 1.09 21.23
CA GLY A 254 2.61 2.45 21.65
C GLY A 254 2.96 2.59 23.13
N ALA A 255 2.14 2.04 24.02
CA ALA A 255 2.25 2.26 25.47
C ALA A 255 3.29 1.38 26.19
N LEU A 256 3.76 0.28 25.59
CA LEU A 256 4.48 -0.79 26.29
C LEU A 256 6.02 -0.79 26.13
N LYS A 257 6.61 0.16 25.41
CA LYS A 257 8.08 0.21 25.17
C LYS A 257 8.80 1.39 25.85
N ALA A 258 8.11 2.14 26.70
CA ALA A 258 8.71 3.14 27.57
C ALA A 258 9.12 2.51 28.91
N SER A 259 10.10 1.62 28.89
CA SER A 259 10.80 1.13 30.09
C SER A 259 12.23 0.75 29.75
#